data_AF-A0A7J5X9E4-F1
#
_entry.id   AF-A0A7J5X9E4-F1
#
_cell.length_a   1.000
_cell.length_b   1.000
_cell.length_c   1.000
_cell.angle_alpha   90.00
_cell.angle_beta   90.00
_cell.angle_gamma   90.00
#
_symmetry.space_group_name_H-M   'P 1'
#
loop_
_entity.id
_entity.type
_entity.pdbx_description
1 polymer ?
#
loop_
_entity_poly.entity_id
_entity_poly.type
_entity_poly.pdbx_seq_one_letter_code
_entity_poly.pdbx_strand_id
1 'polypeptide(L)' 'MQAFLFLLGLALCAVSPSEELVVEPQQNSCPLFWSIFNGRCYKYISTRLTWADAELHCVSQGGNLVSINSQGKRILSKH' A
#
# COMPACT_ATOMS: atom_id res chain seq x y z
N MET A 1 3.81 31.00 -42.14
CA MET A 1 3.34 31.48 -40.83
C MET A 1 2.26 30.54 -40.29
N GLN A 2 2.50 29.24 -40.24
CA GLN A 2 3.08 28.54 -39.07
C GLN A 2 2.34 28.73 -37.73
N ALA A 3 1.59 29.82 -37.52
CA ALA A 3 0.91 30.11 -36.25
C ALA A 3 -0.22 29.13 -35.93
N PHE A 4 -0.96 28.65 -36.95
CA PHE A 4 -2.06 27.70 -36.74
C PHE A 4 -1.59 26.29 -36.35
N LEU A 5 -0.40 25.88 -36.80
CA LEU A 5 0.20 24.60 -36.42
C LEU A 5 0.80 24.65 -35.01
N PHE A 6 1.28 25.82 -34.56
CA PHE A 6 1.70 26.01 -33.18
C PHE A 6 0.53 25.87 -32.18
N LEU A 7 -0.68 26.27 -32.55
CA LEU A 7 -1.86 26.14 -31.69
C LEU A 7 -2.29 24.67 -31.48
N LEU A 8 -2.16 23.81 -32.49
CA LEU A 8 -2.36 22.36 -32.33
C LEU A 8 -1.25 21.73 -31.49
N GLY A 9 -0.01 22.25 -31.58
CA GLY A 9 1.12 21.83 -30.76
C GLY A 9 0.94 22.13 -29.27
N LEU A 10 0.35 23.29 -28.92
CA LEU A 10 0.02 23.64 -27.54
C LEU A 10 -1.04 22.72 -26.92
N ALA A 11 -1.94 22.16 -27.73
CA ALA A 11 -2.96 21.22 -27.25
C ALA A 11 -2.41 19.79 -27.03
N LEU A 12 -1.34 19.40 -27.71
CA LEU A 12 -0.70 18.08 -27.50
C LEU A 12 0.20 18.05 -26.23
N CYS A 13 0.59 19.19 -25.69
CA CYS A 13 1.13 19.28 -24.33
C CYS A 13 0.10 18.94 -23.24
N ALA A 14 -1.17 18.71 -23.60
CA ALA A 14 -2.19 18.23 -22.67
C ALA A 14 -2.21 16.69 -22.51
N VAL A 15 -1.30 15.93 -23.15
CA VAL A 15 -1.06 14.56 -22.68
C VAL A 15 -0.22 14.64 -21.41
N SER A 16 -0.88 14.59 -20.25
CA SER A 16 -0.21 14.30 -19.00
C SER A 16 0.26 12.85 -19.07
N PRO A 17 1.58 12.57 -19.20
CA PRO A 17 2.07 11.21 -19.25
C PRO A 17 2.51 10.83 -17.85
N SER A 18 1.54 10.60 -16.96
CA SER A 18 1.73 9.83 -15.72
C SER A 18 0.47 9.92 -14.86
N GLU A 19 -0.55 9.13 -15.20
CA GLU A 19 -1.13 8.27 -14.16
C GLU A 19 -0.10 7.15 -13.85
N GLU A 20 1.13 7.52 -13.48
CA GLU A 20 1.72 6.78 -12.38
C GLU A 20 0.77 7.09 -11.25
N LEU A 21 0.25 6.04 -10.62
CA LEU A 21 -0.33 6.17 -9.30
C LEU A 21 0.76 6.77 -8.41
N VAL A 22 0.88 8.10 -8.41
CA VAL A 22 1.64 8.85 -7.43
C VAL A 22 0.81 8.68 -6.18
N VAL A 23 1.07 7.56 -5.51
CA VAL A 23 0.75 7.38 -4.11
C VAL A 23 1.63 8.40 -3.42
N GLU A 24 1.15 9.65 -3.39
CA GLU A 24 1.55 10.60 -2.38
C GLU A 24 1.47 9.82 -1.06
N PRO A 25 2.53 9.79 -0.23
CA PRO A 25 2.40 9.21 1.09
C PRO A 25 1.42 10.10 1.82
N GLN A 26 0.13 9.79 1.73
CA GLN A 26 -0.85 10.27 2.68
C GLN A 26 -0.24 9.86 4.01
N GLN A 27 0.31 10.82 4.73
CA GLN A 27 0.99 10.61 6.01
C GLN A 27 0.03 10.00 7.06
N ASN A 28 -1.24 9.85 6.69
CA ASN A 28 -2.36 9.35 7.46
C ASN A 28 -2.93 8.02 6.89
N SER A 29 -2.31 7.42 5.87
CA SER A 29 -2.75 6.14 5.29
C SER A 29 -1.73 5.02 5.53
N CYS A 30 -2.21 3.78 5.56
CA CYS A 30 -1.34 2.63 5.77
C CYS A 30 -0.45 2.35 4.55
N PRO A 31 0.71 1.67 4.74
CA PRO A 31 1.56 1.28 3.63
C PRO A 31 0.79 0.44 2.60
N LEU A 32 1.30 0.38 1.37
CA LEU A 32 0.70 -0.45 0.32
C LEU A 32 0.48 -1.90 0.79
N PHE A 33 -0.69 -2.45 0.47
CA PHE A 33 -1.14 -3.78 0.88
C PHE A 33 -1.43 -3.95 2.39
N TRP A 34 -1.59 -2.86 3.12
CA TRP A 34 -2.16 -2.84 4.48
C TRP A 34 -3.56 -2.24 4.47
N SER A 35 -4.41 -2.74 5.35
CA SER A 35 -5.77 -2.25 5.55
C SER A 35 -5.85 -1.35 6.78
N ILE A 36 -6.48 -0.18 6.65
CA ILE A 36 -6.77 0.71 7.78
C ILE A 36 -8.01 0.18 8.52
N PHE A 37 -7.90 -0.01 9.83
CA PHE A 37 -9.04 -0.27 10.71
C PHE A 37 -8.84 0.47 12.03
N ASN A 38 -9.81 1.29 12.45
CA ASN A 38 -9.72 2.10 13.68
C ASN A 38 -8.40 2.92 13.78
N GLY A 39 -7.98 3.55 12.69
CA GLY A 39 -6.76 4.37 12.66
C GLY A 39 -5.45 3.59 12.79
N ARG A 40 -5.49 2.28 12.57
CA ARG A 40 -4.32 1.39 12.63
C ARG A 40 -4.20 0.55 11.37
N CYS A 41 -2.99 0.13 11.08
CA CYS A 41 -2.68 -0.65 9.88
C CYS A 41 -2.65 -2.13 10.18
N TYR A 42 -3.35 -2.92 9.38
CA TYR A 42 -3.38 -4.37 9.49
C TYR A 42 -3.00 -5.03 8.19
N LYS A 43 -2.14 -6.06 8.27
CA LYS A 43 -1.81 -6.92 7.13
C LYS A 43 -2.10 -8.38 7.47
N TYR A 44 -2.89 -9.02 6.62
CA TYR A 44 -3.17 -10.45 6.73
C TYR A 44 -2.13 -11.27 5.98
N ILE A 45 -1.52 -12.25 6.66
CA ILE A 45 -0.62 -13.23 6.04
C ILE A 45 -1.31 -14.60 6.03
N SER A 46 -1.42 -15.20 4.85
CA SER A 46 -2.12 -16.48 4.62
C SER A 46 -1.23 -17.71 4.88
N THR A 47 0.07 -17.51 5.05
CA THR A 47 1.06 -18.56 5.34
C THR A 47 0.85 -19.10 6.75
N ARG A 48 0.86 -20.44 6.88
CA ARG A 48 0.87 -21.09 8.20
C ARG A 48 2.27 -21.02 8.77
N LEU A 49 2.40 -20.37 9.91
CA LEU A 49 3.65 -20.25 10.65
C LEU A 49 3.42 -20.72 12.09
N THR A 50 4.48 -21.14 12.78
CA THR A 50 4.40 -21.27 14.24
C THR A 50 4.15 -19.89 14.85
N TRP A 51 3.69 -19.84 16.10
CA TRP A 51 3.48 -18.57 16.79
C TRP A 51 4.76 -17.72 16.82
N ALA A 52 5.91 -18.36 17.11
CA ALA A 52 7.20 -17.68 17.18
C ALA A 52 7.63 -17.13 15.80
N ASP A 53 7.48 -17.93 14.75
CA ASP A 53 7.82 -17.49 13.39
C ASP A 53 6.89 -16.37 12.90
N ALA A 54 5.61 -16.40 13.29
CA ALA A 54 4.64 -15.37 12.95
C ALA A 54 4.99 -14.02 13.60
N GLU A 55 5.36 -14.03 14.89
CA GLU A 55 5.79 -12.82 15.60
C GLU A 55 7.07 -12.25 14.98
N LEU A 56 8.09 -13.09 14.75
CA LEU A 56 9.32 -12.67 14.08
C LEU A 56 9.06 -12.08 12.69
N HIS A 57 8.14 -12.68 11.93
CA HIS A 57 7.74 -12.15 10.63
C HIS A 57 7.07 -10.78 10.76
N CYS A 58 6.13 -10.59 11.69
CA CYS A 58 5.47 -9.30 11.92
C CYS A 58 6.47 -8.21 12.33
N VAL A 59 7.38 -8.53 13.26
CA VAL A 59 8.44 -7.62 13.72
C VAL A 59 9.37 -7.23 12.58
N SER A 60 9.73 -8.17 11.69
CA SER A 60 10.56 -7.88 10.51
C SER A 60 9.91 -6.89 9.53
N GLN A 61 8.58 -6.72 9.59
CA GLN A 61 7.81 -5.81 8.75
C GLN A 61 7.45 -4.50 9.50
N GLY A 62 8.00 -4.27 10.70
CA GLY A 62 7.74 -3.08 11.51
C GLY A 62 6.41 -3.08 12.27
N GLY A 63 5.77 -4.24 12.44
CA GLY A 63 4.52 -4.36 13.21
C GLY A 63 4.58 -5.48 14.25
N ASN A 64 3.46 -5.75 14.91
CA ASN A 64 3.34 -6.81 15.93
C ASN A 64 2.20 -7.77 15.60
N LEU A 65 2.31 -9.04 16.03
CA LEU A 65 1.24 -10.03 15.86
C LEU A 65 0.02 -9.67 16.74
N VAL A 66 -1.18 -9.63 16.16
CA VAL A 66 -2.41 -9.23 16.88
C VAL A 66 -3.34 -10.38 17.25
N SER A 67 -3.48 -11.41 16.42
CA SER A 67 -4.38 -12.52 16.73
C SER A 67 -4.14 -13.71 15.80
N ILE A 68 -4.16 -14.93 16.37
CA ILE A 68 -4.25 -16.22 15.67
C ILE A 68 -5.62 -16.81 16.02
N ASN A 69 -6.44 -17.15 15.03
CA ASN A 69 -7.66 -17.93 15.28
C ASN A 69 -7.33 -19.43 15.39
N SER A 70 -8.19 -20.22 16.04
CA SER A 70 -7.95 -21.65 16.32
C SER A 70 -7.71 -22.54 15.09
N GLN A 71 -7.88 -21.99 13.88
CA GLN A 71 -7.62 -22.66 12.60
C GLN A 71 -6.20 -22.43 12.08
N GLY A 72 -5.31 -21.80 12.86
CA GLY A 72 -3.92 -21.56 12.49
C GLY A 72 -3.76 -20.63 11.28
N LYS A 73 -4.78 -19.80 11.01
CA LYS A 73 -4.87 -18.94 9.83
C LYS A 73 -5.46 -17.60 10.20
N ARG A 74 -4.63 -16.76 10.81
CA ARG A 74 -4.76 -15.31 10.86
C ARG A 74 -3.49 -14.80 11.50
N ILE A 75 -2.67 -14.10 10.73
CA ILE A 75 -1.57 -13.30 11.22
C ILE A 75 -1.95 -11.89 10.81
N LEU A 76 -2.19 -11.04 11.80
CA LEU A 76 -2.48 -9.62 11.61
C LEU A 76 -1.28 -8.87 12.16
N SER A 77 -0.51 -8.21 11.30
CA SER A 77 0.53 -7.27 11.75
C SER A 77 -0.12 -5.93 12.08
N LYS A 78 0.19 -5.29 13.22
CA LYS A 78 -0.30 -3.95 13.60
C LYS A 78 0.83 -2.94 13.72
N HIS A 79 0.70 -1.82 13.03
CA HIS A 79 1.54 -0.62 13.13
C HIS A 79 0.76 0.52 13.83
#